data_AF-A0A810N3X2-F1
#
_entry.id   AF-A0A810N3X2-F1
#
_cell.length_a   1.000
_cell.length_b   1.000
_cell.length_c   1.000
_cell.angle_alpha   90.00
_cell.angle_beta   90.00
_cell.angle_gamma   90.00
#
_symmetry.space_group_name_H-M   'P 1'
#
loop_
_entity.id
_entity.type
_entity.pdbx_description
1 polymer ?
#
loop_
_entity_poly.entity_id
_entity_poly.type
_entity_poly.pdbx_seq_one_letter_code
_entity_poly.pdbx_strand_id
1 'polypeptide(L)' 'MQSDVPAETLLPQELTADGQPQGVIEIGGRTWQRYTARPGERALVLLEPERTVMVVGSATEAELRDLADALE' A
#
# COMPACT_ATOMS: atom_id res chain seq x y z
N MET A 1 -11.92 1.99 1.05
CA MET A 1 -12.17 0.58 1.45
C MET A 1 -10.97 0.16 2.28
N GLN A 2 -11.16 -0.33 3.50
CA GLN A 2 -10.09 -0.88 4.35
C GLN A 2 -10.28 -2.40 4.37
N SER A 3 -9.20 -3.18 4.21
CA SER A 3 -9.25 -4.64 4.09
C SER A 3 -8.47 -5.30 5.23
N ASP A 4 -9.12 -6.21 5.97
CA ASP A 4 -8.61 -6.86 7.20
C ASP A 4 -8.11 -8.31 6.94
N VAL A 5 -7.27 -8.51 5.92
CA VAL A 5 -6.77 -9.85 5.57
C VAL A 5 -5.22 -9.88 5.69
N PRO A 6 -4.57 -11.00 6.05
CA PRO A 6 -3.12 -11.05 6.20
C PRO A 6 -2.38 -10.67 4.90
N ALA A 7 -1.36 -9.81 5.00
CA ALA A 7 -0.60 -9.29 3.85
C ALA A 7 -0.11 -10.36 2.87
N GLU A 8 0.39 -11.48 3.38
CA GLU A 8 0.94 -12.57 2.57
C GLU A 8 -0.11 -13.23 1.66
N THR A 9 -1.39 -13.09 2.00
CA THR A 9 -2.53 -13.62 1.22
C THR A 9 -3.26 -12.52 0.43
N LEU A 10 -3.14 -11.25 0.83
CA LEU A 10 -3.75 -10.10 0.17
C LEU A 10 -3.06 -9.67 -1.11
N LEU A 11 -1.73 -9.68 -1.11
CA LEU A 11 -0.94 -9.09 -2.20
C LEU A 11 -1.34 -9.67 -3.57
N PRO A 12 -1.58 -10.99 -3.74
CA PRO A 12 -1.99 -11.52 -5.04
C PRO A 12 -3.45 -11.23 -5.43
N GLN A 13 -4.37 -11.11 -4.46
CA GLN A 13 -5.81 -10.93 -4.74
C GLN A 13 -6.19 -9.47 -4.98
N GLU A 14 -5.56 -8.52 -4.29
CA GLU A 14 -5.92 -7.10 -4.36
C GLU A 14 -5.02 -6.28 -5.30
N LEU A 15 -3.71 -6.58 -5.39
CA LEU A 15 -2.79 -5.84 -6.27
C LEU A 15 -2.83 -6.32 -7.73
N THR A 16 -3.61 -7.36 -8.04
CA THR A 16 -3.56 -8.13 -9.29
C THR A 16 -2.15 -8.70 -9.58
N ALA A 17 -2.03 -9.56 -10.59
CA ALA A 17 -0.77 -10.25 -10.94
C ALA A 17 0.42 -9.32 -11.25
N ASP A 18 0.18 -8.01 -11.40
CA ASP A 18 1.16 -6.97 -11.75
C ASP A 18 1.78 -6.25 -10.54
N GLY A 19 1.45 -6.67 -9.31
CA GLY A 19 2.00 -6.11 -8.08
C GLY A 19 3.49 -6.37 -7.90
N GLN A 20 4.34 -5.44 -8.33
CA GLN A 20 5.80 -5.54 -8.25
C GLN A 20 6.34 -4.55 -7.20
N PRO A 21 7.21 -5.00 -6.28
CA PRO A 21 7.81 -4.13 -5.27
C PRO A 21 8.68 -3.06 -5.93
N GLN A 22 8.50 -1.80 -5.50
CA GLN A 22 9.23 -0.61 -5.97
C GLN A 22 10.18 -0.05 -4.90
N GLY A 23 10.33 -0.77 -3.77
CA GLY A 23 11.14 -0.39 -2.62
C GLY A 23 10.32 0.17 -1.46
N VAL A 24 10.99 0.74 -0.47
CA VAL A 24 10.37 1.26 0.75
C VAL A 24 10.35 2.78 0.80
N ILE A 25 9.53 3.34 1.68
CA ILE A 25 9.46 4.76 2.01
C ILE A 25 9.01 4.96 3.47
N GLU A 26 9.54 5.99 4.13
CA GLU A 26 9.03 6.45 5.44
C GLU A 26 7.89 7.48 5.28
N ILE A 27 6.76 7.24 5.96
CA ILE A 27 5.60 8.15 6.02
C ILE A 27 5.10 8.11 7.47
N GLY A 28 4.94 9.27 8.12
CA GLY A 28 4.50 9.35 9.51
C GLY A 28 5.33 8.50 10.49
N GLY A 29 6.65 8.37 10.27
CA GLY A 29 7.53 7.53 11.10
C GLY A 29 7.34 6.01 10.94
N ARG A 30 6.52 5.58 9.98
CA ARG A 30 6.26 4.16 9.66
C ARG A 30 6.89 3.81 8.31
N THR A 31 7.38 2.58 8.17
CA THR A 31 7.99 2.09 6.93
C THR A 31 6.93 1.46 6.04
N TRP A 32 6.63 2.12 4.93
CA TRP A 32 5.70 1.65 3.91
C TRP A 32 6.45 0.99 2.75
N GLN A 33 5.89 -0.09 2.24
CA GLN A 33 6.36 -0.75 1.02
C GLN A 33 5.58 -0.22 -0.18
N ARG A 34 6.30 0.11 -1.25
CA ARG A 34 5.71 0.62 -2.49
C ARG A 34 5.54 -0.53 -3.48
N TYR A 35 4.39 -0.58 -4.14
CA TYR A 35 4.07 -1.57 -5.16
C TYR A 35 3.47 -0.89 -6.39
N THR A 36 3.74 -1.44 -7.57
CA THR A 36 2.83 -1.24 -8.71
C THR A 36 1.49 -1.92 -8.41
N ALA A 37 0.43 -1.45 -9.05
CA ALA A 37 -0.89 -2.07 -9.00
C ALA A 37 -1.43 -2.21 -10.43
N ARG A 38 -2.71 -1.96 -10.66
CA ARG A 38 -3.31 -1.91 -12.00
C ARG A 38 -2.65 -0.81 -12.84
N PRO A 39 -2.76 -0.86 -14.18
CA PRO A 39 -2.23 0.21 -15.04
C PRO A 39 -2.72 1.59 -14.62
N GLY A 40 -1.78 2.47 -14.24
CA GLY A 40 -2.07 3.83 -13.77
C GLY A 40 -2.32 3.93 -12.25
N GLU A 41 -2.39 2.82 -11.53
CA GLU A 41 -2.51 2.77 -10.07
C GLU A 41 -1.18 2.46 -9.39
N ARG A 42 -1.13 2.80 -8.11
CA ARG A 42 0.00 2.57 -7.20
C ARG A 42 -0.53 2.08 -5.87
N ALA A 43 0.31 1.37 -5.13
CA ALA A 43 -0.03 0.91 -3.79
C ALA A 43 1.07 1.20 -2.77
N LEU A 44 0.63 1.58 -1.56
CA LEU A 44 1.44 1.65 -0.36
C LEU A 44 0.93 0.60 0.62
N VAL A 45 1.82 -0.23 1.13
CA VAL A 45 1.51 -1.31 2.06
C VAL A 45 2.30 -1.11 3.35
N LEU A 46 1.60 -1.00 4.46
CA LEU A 46 2.17 -0.99 5.80
C LEU A 46 1.86 -2.33 6.47
N LEU A 47 2.93 -3.02 6.89
CA LEU A 47 2.84 -4.26 7.64
C LEU A 47 3.03 -3.94 9.12
N GLU A 48 1.98 -4.13 9.91
CA GLU A 48 2.05 -4.08 11.36
C GLU A 48 1.81 -5.48 11.94
N PRO A 49 2.23 -5.75 13.19
CA PRO A 49 2.10 -7.07 13.80
C PRO A 49 0.66 -7.60 13.84
N GLU A 50 -0.33 -6.70 13.94
CA GLU A 50 -1.74 -7.05 14.15
C GLU A 50 -2.66 -6.69 12.97
N ARG A 51 -2.17 -5.89 12.00
CA ARG A 51 -2.96 -5.49 10.83
C ARG A 51 -2.09 -5.18 9.62
N THR A 52 -2.69 -5.28 8.44
CA THR A 52 -2.12 -4.79 7.19
C THR A 52 -2.91 -3.58 6.74
N VAL A 53 -2.24 -2.44 6.55
CA VAL A 53 -2.87 -1.25 5.97
C VAL A 53 -2.40 -1.12 4.53
N MET A 54 -3.34 -0.98 3.60
CA MET A 54 -3.04 -0.82 2.19
C MET A 54 -3.79 0.36 1.61
N VAL A 55 -3.05 1.24 0.93
CA VAL A 55 -3.59 2.40 0.21
C VAL A 55 -3.32 2.17 -1.27
N VAL A 56 -4.38 2.01 -2.07
CA VAL A 56 -4.30 1.82 -3.53
C VAL A 56 -5.08 2.91 -4.24
N GLY A 57 -4.51 3.47 -5.30
CA GLY A 57 -5.24 4.42 -6.13
C GLY A 57 -4.46 4.89 -7.35
N SER A 58 -5.15 5.58 -8.25
CA SER A 58 -4.60 6.19 -9.47
C SER A 58 -4.01 7.59 -9.25
N ALA A 59 -4.11 8.10 -8.02
CA ALA A 59 -3.53 9.36 -7.61
C ALA A 59 -2.00 9.36 -7.69
N THR A 60 -1.40 10.55 -7.64
CA THR A 60 0.05 10.71 -7.57
C THR A 60 0.61 10.08 -6.29
N GLU A 61 1.91 9.74 -6.29
CA GLU A 61 2.55 9.20 -5.09
C GLU A 61 2.47 10.19 -3.91
N ALA A 62 2.53 11.50 -4.18
CA ALA A 62 2.38 12.53 -3.15
C ALA A 62 1.00 12.47 -2.48
N GLU A 63 -0.08 12.42 -3.26
CA GLU A 63 -1.45 12.33 -2.72
C GLU A 63 -1.69 11.03 -1.95
N LEU A 64 -1.14 9.90 -2.41
CA LEU A 64 -1.22 8.64 -1.67
C LEU A 64 -0.43 8.68 -0.37
N ARG A 65 0.71 9.38 -0.34
CA ARG A 65 1.48 9.58 0.90
C ARG A 65 0.69 10.44 1.89
N ASP A 66 0.07 11.53 1.44
CA ASP A 66 -0.75 12.38 2.30
C ASP A 66 -1.92 11.61 2.91
N LEU A 67 -2.58 10.75 2.10
CA LEU A 67 -3.61 9.86 2.61
C LEU A 67 -3.05 8.83 3.60
N ALA A 68 -1.91 8.21 3.32
CA ALA A 68 -1.27 7.24 4.21
C ALA A 68 -0.81 7.87 5.53
N ASP A 69 -0.34 9.11 5.50
CA ASP A 69 0.04 9.89 6.68
C ASP A 69 -1.18 10.17 7.56
N ALA A 70 -2.34 10.46 6.95
CA ALA A 70 -3.59 10.68 7.67
C ALA A 70 -4.21 9.42 8.33
N LEU A 71 -3.67 8.23 8.05
CA LEU A 71 -4.11 6.95 8.65
C LEU A 71 -3.34 6.63 9.95
N GLU A 72 -2.95 7.63 10.74
CA GLU A 72 -2.39 7.43 12.10
C GLU A 72 -3.24 6.47 12.94
#